data_AF-A0A9X9I4D1-F1
#
_entry.id   AF-A0A9X9I4D1-F1
#
_cell.length_a   1.000
_cell.length_b   1.000
_cell.length_c   1.000
_cell.angle_alpha   90.00
_cell.angle_beta   90.00
_cell.angle_gamma   90.00
#
_symmetry.space_group_name_H-M   'P 1'
#
loop_
_entity.id
_entity.type
_entity.pdbx_description
1 polymer ?
#
loop_
_entity_poly.entity_id
_entity_poly.type
_entity_poly.pdbx_seq_one_letter_code
_entity_poly.pdbx_strand_id
1 'polypeptide(L)'
;MNATNVVINAKDSAEIASNITANNNVNITAGNGVTFTESANTASNQGTAVNVGIGAGATINVETGVAVPHVNGSVGVNKTDNASSTATGANVAAGNDIKINANNGDVNLHGTNLVSNNSVEVEGNKVNTSGAISSVNEKNLTVNVNGSYASGKPNGGINAKGKNEANVTNTANTIQSDNVVITTGSPTGLSVNNTTINGNNVAYYYDDSKAPATNRYTYRSRQPSYAKRRLRY
;
A
#
# COMPACT_ATOMS: atom_id res chain seq x y z
N MET A 1 -14.45 -5.27 16.84
CA MET A 1 -15.25 -6.34 17.50
C MET A 1 -14.39 -6.95 18.59
N ASN A 2 -14.93 -7.20 19.79
CA ASN A 2 -14.23 -7.96 20.82
C ASN A 2 -15.04 -9.24 21.04
N ALA A 3 -14.83 -10.21 20.15
CA ALA A 3 -15.60 -11.45 20.09
C ALA A 3 -14.76 -12.62 20.62
N THR A 4 -15.38 -13.64 21.20
CA THR A 4 -14.65 -14.87 21.60
C THR A 4 -13.98 -15.51 20.39
N ASN A 5 -14.72 -15.62 19.29
CA ASN A 5 -14.21 -16.02 17.99
C ASN A 5 -14.75 -15.08 16.92
N VAL A 6 -14.01 -14.90 15.84
CA VAL A 6 -14.52 -14.29 14.61
C VAL A 6 -14.51 -15.35 13.51
N VAL A 7 -15.64 -15.52 12.84
CA VAL A 7 -15.78 -16.45 11.71
C VAL A 7 -16.34 -15.69 10.52
N ILE A 8 -15.59 -15.69 9.42
CA ILE A 8 -16.01 -15.14 8.13
C ILE A 8 -16.04 -16.31 7.14
N ASN A 9 -17.23 -16.61 6.62
CA ASN A 9 -17.39 -17.66 5.61
C ASN A 9 -18.05 -17.05 4.37
N ALA A 10 -17.24 -16.82 3.34
CA ALA A 10 -17.68 -16.28 2.07
C ALA A 10 -17.79 -17.39 1.02
N LYS A 11 -18.92 -17.46 0.32
CA LYS A 11 -19.11 -18.42 -0.77
C LYS A 11 -18.13 -18.18 -1.92
N ASP A 12 -17.86 -16.91 -2.23
CA ASP A 12 -17.03 -16.49 -3.34
C ASP A 12 -15.74 -15.84 -2.83
N SER A 13 -15.74 -14.54 -2.56
CA SER A 13 -14.59 -13.81 -2.02
C SER A 13 -14.87 -13.19 -0.66
N ALA A 14 -13.83 -13.06 0.17
CA ALA A 14 -13.85 -12.26 1.39
C ALA A 14 -12.97 -11.02 1.19
N GLU A 15 -13.58 -9.84 1.18
CA GLU A 15 -12.89 -8.55 1.12
C GLU A 15 -12.95 -7.88 2.49
N ILE A 16 -11.79 -7.62 3.09
CA ILE A 16 -11.68 -7.15 4.47
C ILE A 16 -10.86 -5.87 4.49
N ALA A 17 -11.50 -4.77 4.89
CA ALA A 17 -10.87 -3.45 5.02
C ALA A 17 -10.94 -2.93 6.46
N SER A 18 -10.95 -3.84 7.44
CA SER A 18 -11.18 -3.50 8.85
C SER A 18 -10.36 -4.39 9.78
N ASN A 19 -10.09 -3.86 10.97
CA ASN A 19 -9.43 -4.63 12.03
C ASN A 19 -10.35 -5.75 12.53
N ILE A 20 -9.76 -6.93 12.72
CA ILE A 20 -10.40 -8.09 13.34
C ILE A 20 -9.68 -8.39 14.64
N THR A 21 -10.45 -8.57 15.71
CA THR A 21 -9.92 -8.98 17.00
C THR A 21 -10.80 -10.05 17.60
N ALA A 22 -10.19 -11.16 18.01
CA ALA A 22 -10.85 -12.25 18.70
C ALA A 22 -10.05 -12.66 19.95
N ASN A 23 -10.75 -13.02 21.02
CA ASN A 23 -10.10 -13.51 22.25
C ASN A 23 -9.48 -14.90 22.04
N ASN A 24 -10.09 -15.74 21.20
CA ASN A 24 -9.57 -17.07 20.88
C ASN A 24 -9.14 -17.12 19.41
N ASN A 25 -10.08 -17.33 18.48
CA ASN A 25 -9.74 -17.66 17.10
C ASN A 25 -10.33 -16.70 16.08
N VAL A 26 -9.59 -16.49 14.99
CA VAL A 26 -10.10 -15.89 13.75
C VAL A 26 -10.05 -16.94 12.65
N ASN A 27 -11.21 -17.27 12.08
CA ASN A 27 -11.34 -18.20 10.96
C ASN A 27 -11.96 -17.51 9.76
N ILE A 28 -11.22 -17.41 8.66
CA ILE A 28 -11.66 -16.77 7.42
C ILE A 28 -11.56 -17.79 6.29
N THR A 29 -12.70 -18.11 5.69
CA THR A 29 -12.78 -19.04 4.56
C THR A 29 -13.51 -18.37 3.40
N ALA A 30 -12.93 -18.48 2.21
CA ALA A 30 -13.55 -18.02 0.97
C ALA A 30 -13.44 -19.08 -0.14
N GLY A 31 -14.41 -19.12 -1.05
CA GLY A 31 -14.39 -20.04 -2.19
C GLY A 31 -13.26 -19.77 -3.18
N ASN A 32 -13.04 -18.50 -3.51
CA ASN A 32 -12.18 -18.05 -4.62
C ASN A 32 -11.11 -17.04 -4.18
N GLY A 33 -11.18 -16.42 -3.01
CA GLY A 33 -10.12 -15.51 -2.59
C GLY A 33 -10.37 -14.79 -1.28
N VAL A 34 -9.30 -14.49 -0.55
CA VAL A 34 -9.33 -13.63 0.62
C VAL A 34 -8.42 -12.44 0.35
N THR A 35 -8.97 -11.24 0.38
CA THR A 35 -8.22 -10.01 0.15
C THR A 35 -8.41 -9.07 1.30
N PHE A 36 -7.30 -8.74 1.95
CA PHE A 36 -7.25 -7.61 2.85
C PHE A 36 -6.77 -6.38 2.10
N THR A 37 -7.48 -5.28 2.30
CA THR A 37 -7.13 -3.98 1.74
C THR A 37 -6.74 -3.03 2.86
N GLU A 38 -5.72 -2.21 2.59
CA GLU A 38 -5.33 -1.14 3.48
C GLU A 38 -6.43 -0.07 3.57
N SER A 39 -6.62 0.51 4.75
CA SER A 39 -7.49 1.68 4.88
C SER A 39 -6.68 2.91 4.48
N ALA A 40 -6.82 3.35 3.23
CA ALA A 40 -6.21 4.57 2.73
C ALA A 40 -7.13 5.76 2.96
N ASN A 41 -6.71 6.73 3.77
CA ASN A 41 -7.41 7.99 3.92
C ASN A 41 -6.77 9.01 2.97
N THR A 42 -7.50 9.42 1.93
CA THR A 42 -7.04 10.39 0.94
C THR A 42 -7.48 11.78 1.37
N ALA A 43 -6.54 12.61 1.82
CA ALA A 43 -6.77 14.02 2.04
C ALA A 43 -6.37 14.79 0.76
N SER A 44 -7.34 15.48 0.15
CA SER A 44 -7.09 16.46 -0.90
C SER A 44 -7.34 17.85 -0.32
N ASN A 45 -6.28 18.61 -0.09
CA ASN A 45 -6.40 20.00 0.28
C ASN A 45 -6.41 20.83 -0.99
N GLN A 46 -7.58 21.33 -1.38
CA GLN A 46 -7.67 22.26 -2.50
C GLN A 46 -7.00 23.58 -2.11
N GLY A 47 -5.97 23.99 -2.84
CA GLY A 47 -5.27 25.23 -2.56
C GLY A 47 -6.15 26.43 -2.93
N THR A 48 -6.30 27.40 -2.02
CA THR A 48 -6.93 28.69 -2.35
C THR A 48 -5.89 29.59 -3.02
N ALA A 49 -6.18 30.05 -4.23
CA ALA A 49 -5.36 31.03 -4.92
C ALA A 49 -5.38 32.37 -4.16
N VAL A 50 -4.22 32.91 -3.82
CA VAL A 50 -4.10 34.26 -3.23
C VAL A 50 -3.54 35.18 -4.30
N ASN A 51 -4.39 36.10 -4.77
CA ASN A 51 -3.98 37.15 -5.70
C ASN A 51 -3.68 38.42 -4.90
N VAL A 52 -2.41 38.84 -4.88
CA VAL A 52 -2.04 40.14 -4.30
C VAL A 52 -1.91 41.13 -5.46
N GLY A 53 -2.96 41.92 -5.66
CA GLY A 53 -2.92 43.05 -6.60
C GLY A 53 -2.15 44.21 -5.98
N ILE A 54 -1.07 44.64 -6.63
CA ILE A 54 -0.42 45.92 -6.28
C ILE A 54 -1.23 47.01 -7.00
N GLY A 55 -2.20 47.59 -6.29
CA GLY A 55 -2.99 48.70 -6.79
C GLY A 55 -2.13 49.94 -7.00
N ALA A 56 -2.49 50.78 -7.98
CA ALA A 56 -1.90 52.09 -8.17
C ALA A 56 -1.95 52.88 -6.85
N GLY A 57 -0.77 53.21 -6.29
CA GLY A 57 -0.63 53.90 -4.99
C GLY A 57 0.15 53.13 -3.92
N ALA A 58 0.57 51.89 -4.15
CA ALA A 58 1.46 51.18 -3.23
C ALA A 58 2.82 51.89 -3.15
N THR A 59 3.20 52.32 -1.95
CA THR A 59 4.40 53.14 -1.71
C THR A 59 5.65 52.26 -1.69
N ILE A 60 6.51 52.42 -2.69
CA ILE A 60 7.89 51.92 -2.63
C ILE A 60 8.72 53.09 -2.08
N ASN A 61 9.29 52.94 -0.88
CA ASN A 61 10.23 53.92 -0.35
C ASN A 61 11.51 53.90 -1.18
N VAL A 62 11.60 54.83 -2.12
CA VAL A 62 12.83 55.15 -2.85
C VAL A 62 13.52 56.33 -2.19
N GLU A 63 14.82 56.20 -1.97
CA GLU A 63 15.67 57.29 -1.51
C GLU A 63 15.58 58.46 -2.51
N THR A 64 15.56 59.69 -1.99
CA THR A 64 15.20 60.90 -2.73
C THR A 64 16.06 61.11 -3.98
N GLY A 65 15.44 61.13 -5.17
CA GLY A 65 16.11 61.47 -6.43
C GLY A 65 15.94 60.45 -7.58
N VAL A 66 15.29 59.32 -7.34
CA VAL A 66 15.06 58.29 -8.37
C VAL A 66 13.63 58.39 -8.92
N ALA A 67 13.49 58.45 -10.26
CA ALA A 67 12.20 58.43 -10.93
C ALA A 67 11.41 57.16 -10.55
N VAL A 68 10.18 57.32 -10.03
CA VAL A 68 9.31 56.20 -9.67
C VAL A 68 8.83 55.52 -10.95
N PRO A 69 9.19 54.25 -11.22
CA PRO A 69 8.59 53.53 -12.33
C PRO A 69 7.13 53.25 -12.00
N HIS A 70 6.20 53.54 -12.90
CA HIS A 70 4.87 52.95 -12.84
C HIS A 70 5.01 51.44 -13.04
N VAL A 71 4.92 50.67 -11.95
CA VAL A 71 4.93 49.21 -12.00
C VAL A 71 3.47 48.74 -11.94
N ASN A 72 2.89 48.38 -13.08
CA ASN A 72 1.69 47.54 -13.12
C ASN A 72 2.16 46.10 -12.93
N GLY A 73 2.13 45.62 -11.69
CA GLY A 73 2.58 44.28 -11.32
C GLY A 73 1.48 43.52 -10.60
N SER A 74 1.21 42.27 -11.04
CA SER A 74 0.41 41.33 -10.25
C SER A 74 1.30 40.18 -9.78
N VAL A 75 1.15 39.82 -8.49
CA VAL A 75 1.80 38.64 -7.91
C VAL A 75 0.70 37.62 -7.64
N GLY A 76 0.63 36.60 -8.50
CA GLY A 76 -0.24 35.46 -8.30
C GLY A 76 0.51 34.36 -7.57
N VAL A 77 0.05 34.00 -6.37
CA VAL A 77 0.52 32.82 -5.65
C VAL A 77 -0.56 31.75 -5.78
N ASN A 78 -0.36 30.82 -6.71
CA ASN A 78 -1.26 29.67 -6.84
C ASN A 78 -0.70 28.55 -5.95
N LYS A 79 -1.26 28.40 -4.75
CA LYS A 79 -1.00 27.19 -3.96
C LYS A 79 -1.75 26.05 -4.64
N THR A 80 -1.02 25.06 -5.12
CA THR A 80 -1.60 23.91 -5.84
C THR A 80 -2.18 22.92 -4.83
N ASP A 81 -3.16 22.13 -5.29
CA ASP A 81 -3.79 21.07 -4.51
C ASP A 81 -2.75 20.05 -4.02
N ASN A 82 -2.72 19.79 -2.70
CA ASN A 82 -1.91 18.74 -2.11
C ASN A 82 -2.78 17.48 -1.94
N ALA A 83 -2.39 16.40 -2.59
CA ALA A 83 -2.99 15.08 -2.39
C ALA A 83 -2.03 14.23 -1.55
N SER A 84 -2.49 13.80 -0.38
CA SER A 84 -1.78 12.85 0.47
C SER A 84 -2.67 11.65 0.75
N SER A 85 -2.11 10.44 0.62
CA SER A 85 -2.72 9.20 1.07
C SER A 85 -1.94 8.67 2.27
N THR A 86 -2.64 8.50 3.40
CA THR A 86 -2.10 7.76 4.54
C THR A 86 -2.79 6.40 4.58
N ALA A 87 -2.03 5.35 4.30
CA ALA A 87 -2.51 3.97 4.40
C ALA A 87 -2.22 3.44 5.80
N THR A 88 -3.27 3.06 6.53
CA THR A 88 -3.13 2.29 7.77
C THR A 88 -3.47 0.85 7.47
N GLY A 89 -2.55 -0.04 7.85
CA GLY A 89 -2.75 -1.46 7.65
C GLY A 89 -3.87 -2.04 8.52
N ALA A 90 -4.59 -3.04 8.01
CA ALA A 90 -5.53 -3.82 8.79
C ALA A 90 -4.80 -4.70 9.80
N ASN A 91 -5.33 -4.83 11.01
CA ASN A 91 -4.80 -5.72 12.03
C ASN A 91 -5.76 -6.87 12.30
N VAL A 92 -5.29 -8.11 12.14
CA VAL A 92 -6.00 -9.33 12.53
C VAL A 92 -5.30 -9.90 13.75
N ALA A 93 -5.97 -9.86 14.89
CA ALA A 93 -5.45 -10.35 16.15
C ALA A 93 -6.33 -11.46 16.73
N ALA A 94 -5.70 -12.55 17.18
CA ALA A 94 -6.37 -13.66 17.86
C ALA A 94 -5.58 -14.05 19.11
N GLY A 95 -6.25 -14.40 20.20
CA GLY A 95 -5.56 -14.88 21.40
C GLY A 95 -4.99 -16.29 21.28
N ASN A 96 -5.41 -17.07 20.28
CA ASN A 96 -4.90 -18.40 19.99
C ASN A 96 -4.52 -18.55 18.51
N ASP A 97 -5.49 -18.82 17.63
CA ASP A 97 -5.20 -19.15 16.22
C ASP A 97 -5.83 -18.17 15.22
N ILE A 98 -5.11 -17.91 14.13
CA ILE A 98 -5.62 -17.27 12.92
C ILE A 98 -5.53 -18.28 11.79
N LYS A 99 -6.67 -18.60 11.17
CA LYS A 99 -6.72 -19.41 9.95
C LYS A 99 -7.38 -18.64 8.81
N ILE A 100 -6.66 -18.52 7.69
CA ILE A 100 -7.14 -17.89 6.46
C ILE A 100 -7.02 -18.89 5.32
N ASN A 101 -8.13 -19.21 4.66
CA ASN A 101 -8.16 -20.17 3.58
C ASN A 101 -8.97 -19.64 2.38
N ALA A 102 -8.30 -19.51 1.24
CA ALA A 102 -8.92 -19.38 -0.07
C ALA A 102 -8.92 -20.75 -0.77
N ASN A 103 -10.10 -21.36 -0.93
CA ASN A 103 -10.20 -22.74 -1.40
C ASN A 103 -9.67 -22.93 -2.84
N ASN A 104 -9.98 -22.00 -3.73
CA ASN A 104 -9.64 -22.08 -5.16
C ASN A 104 -8.95 -20.82 -5.71
N GLY A 105 -8.45 -19.94 -4.84
CA GLY A 105 -7.73 -18.75 -5.31
C GLY A 105 -6.78 -18.19 -4.29
N ASP A 106 -6.46 -16.92 -4.44
CA ASP A 106 -5.29 -16.32 -3.78
C ASP A 106 -5.68 -15.72 -2.42
N VAL A 107 -4.71 -15.68 -1.51
CA VAL A 107 -4.76 -14.87 -0.29
C VAL A 107 -3.87 -13.66 -0.47
N ASN A 108 -4.44 -12.47 -0.33
CA ASN A 108 -3.74 -11.20 -0.47
C ASN A 108 -3.79 -10.44 0.86
N LEU A 109 -2.63 -10.28 1.50
CA LEU A 109 -2.42 -9.58 2.76
C LEU A 109 -1.72 -8.24 2.47
N HIS A 110 -2.45 -7.30 1.86
CA HIS A 110 -1.94 -5.96 1.58
C HIS A 110 -2.15 -5.07 2.79
N GLY A 111 -1.06 -4.46 3.28
CA GLY A 111 -1.06 -3.67 4.49
C GLY A 111 -1.69 -4.41 5.67
N THR A 112 -1.44 -5.70 5.87
CA THR A 112 -2.15 -6.49 6.88
C THR A 112 -1.20 -7.17 7.84
N ASN A 113 -1.40 -6.91 9.13
CA ASN A 113 -0.71 -7.59 10.21
C ASN A 113 -1.56 -8.76 10.71
N LEU A 114 -0.91 -9.91 10.90
CA LEU A 114 -1.52 -11.10 11.52
C LEU A 114 -0.77 -11.37 12.82
N VAL A 115 -1.47 -11.34 13.95
CA VAL A 115 -0.86 -11.57 15.27
C VAL A 115 -1.68 -12.59 16.04
N SER A 116 -1.05 -13.71 16.37
CA SER A 116 -1.66 -14.73 17.22
C SER A 116 -0.66 -15.18 18.29
N ASN A 117 -1.16 -15.78 19.38
CA ASN A 117 -0.25 -16.33 20.39
C ASN A 117 0.20 -17.76 20.07
N ASN A 118 -0.54 -18.51 19.25
CA ASN A 118 -0.26 -19.93 19.00
C ASN A 118 0.06 -20.23 17.54
N SER A 119 -0.87 -19.99 16.62
CA SER A 119 -0.71 -20.34 15.20
C SER A 119 -1.31 -19.32 14.23
N VAL A 120 -0.54 -18.99 13.19
CA VAL A 120 -1.07 -18.34 11.97
C VAL A 120 -0.94 -19.32 10.81
N GLU A 121 -2.07 -19.70 10.24
CA GLU A 121 -2.19 -20.57 9.07
C GLU A 121 -2.80 -19.80 7.89
N VAL A 122 -2.06 -19.73 6.78
CA VAL A 122 -2.53 -19.07 5.56
C VAL A 122 -2.45 -20.02 4.37
N GLU A 123 -3.59 -20.31 3.75
CA GLU A 123 -3.71 -21.25 2.65
C GLU A 123 -4.38 -20.62 1.42
N GLY A 124 -3.76 -20.77 0.24
CA GLY A 124 -4.33 -20.33 -1.02
C GLY A 124 -3.56 -20.87 -2.23
N ASN A 125 -4.05 -20.63 -3.44
CA ASN A 125 -3.31 -20.94 -4.66
C ASN A 125 -1.98 -20.17 -4.68
N LYS A 126 -2.05 -18.87 -4.35
CA LYS A 126 -0.92 -18.01 -4.02
C LYS A 126 -1.19 -17.30 -2.70
N VAL A 127 -0.13 -16.92 -2.02
CA VAL A 127 -0.16 -16.07 -0.83
C VAL A 127 0.75 -14.88 -1.07
N ASN A 128 0.15 -13.70 -1.15
CA ASN A 128 0.83 -12.44 -1.42
C ASN A 128 0.78 -11.57 -0.17
N THR A 129 1.92 -11.09 0.29
CA THR A 129 2.03 -10.18 1.43
C THR A 129 2.76 -8.92 1.00
N SER A 130 2.21 -7.75 1.30
CA SER A 130 2.86 -6.47 1.01
C SER A 130 2.59 -5.45 2.09
N GLY A 131 3.62 -4.74 2.55
CA GLY A 131 3.47 -3.58 3.44
C GLY A 131 2.45 -2.54 2.94
N ALA A 132 1.94 -1.72 3.87
CA ALA A 132 1.05 -0.60 3.55
C ALA A 132 1.82 0.55 2.90
N ILE A 133 1.24 1.21 1.89
CA ILE A 133 1.92 2.24 1.09
C ILE A 133 1.26 3.61 1.34
N SER A 134 1.99 4.52 1.99
CA SER A 134 1.59 5.93 2.11
C SER A 134 2.33 6.79 1.10
N SER A 135 1.66 7.78 0.54
CA SER A 135 2.27 8.70 -0.42
C SER A 135 1.82 10.13 -0.19
N VAL A 136 2.76 11.07 -0.28
CA VAL A 136 2.47 12.51 -0.36
C VAL A 136 2.89 12.95 -1.74
N ASN A 137 1.97 13.54 -2.50
CA ASN A 137 2.25 14.16 -3.76
C ASN A 137 2.10 15.68 -3.61
N GLU A 138 3.22 16.35 -3.37
CA GLU A 138 3.25 17.81 -3.31
C GLU A 138 3.42 18.38 -4.72
N LYS A 139 2.35 18.93 -5.30
CA LYS A 139 2.48 19.64 -6.57
C LYS A 139 3.05 21.04 -6.33
N ASN A 140 4.02 21.42 -7.16
CA ASN A 140 4.78 22.67 -7.09
C ASN A 140 3.93 23.91 -6.77
N LEU A 141 4.45 24.78 -5.90
CA LEU A 141 4.07 26.18 -5.85
C LEU A 141 4.60 26.87 -7.11
N THR A 142 3.72 27.51 -7.89
CA THR A 142 4.13 28.38 -9.00
C THR A 142 3.80 29.82 -8.63
N VAL A 143 4.84 30.63 -8.47
CA VAL A 143 4.69 32.09 -8.30
C VAL A 143 4.87 32.71 -9.66
N ASN A 144 3.82 33.36 -10.17
CA ASN A 144 3.90 34.12 -11.41
C ASN A 144 3.95 35.60 -11.05
N VAL A 145 5.06 36.25 -11.39
CA VAL A 145 5.23 37.70 -11.30
C VAL A 145 5.14 38.26 -12.72
N ASN A 146 4.05 38.94 -13.03
CA ASN A 146 3.90 39.69 -14.28
C ASN A 146 4.08 41.16 -13.96
N GLY A 147 5.18 41.76 -14.45
CA GLY A 147 5.43 43.20 -14.34
C GLY A 147 6.11 43.72 -15.61
N SER A 148 5.71 44.91 -16.05
CA SER A 148 6.36 45.63 -17.15
C SER A 148 7.04 46.88 -16.60
N TYR A 149 8.33 47.05 -16.90
CA TYR A 149 9.06 48.30 -16.64
C TYR A 149 8.86 49.24 -17.83
N ALA A 150 8.63 50.53 -17.57
CA ALA A 150 8.40 51.56 -18.59
C ALA A 150 9.57 51.77 -19.58
N SER A 151 10.74 51.17 -19.34
CA SER A 151 11.96 51.37 -20.14
C SER A 151 12.25 50.30 -21.20
N GLY A 152 11.31 49.40 -21.51
CA GLY A 152 11.45 48.50 -22.66
C GLY A 152 12.50 47.39 -22.51
N LYS A 153 12.04 46.25 -21.97
CA LYS A 153 12.70 44.92 -21.82
C LYS A 153 13.57 44.71 -20.55
N PRO A 154 13.54 43.51 -19.92
CA PRO A 154 12.90 42.27 -20.37
C PRO A 154 11.64 41.88 -19.58
N ASN A 155 10.74 41.18 -20.28
CA ASN A 155 9.75 40.29 -19.68
C ASN A 155 10.47 39.14 -18.96
N GLY A 156 10.88 39.37 -17.71
CA GLY A 156 11.47 38.35 -16.86
C GLY A 156 10.42 37.75 -15.96
N GLY A 157 9.72 36.70 -16.40
CA GLY A 157 8.90 35.91 -15.50
C GLY A 157 9.81 35.11 -14.57
N ILE A 158 9.80 35.41 -13.27
CA ILE A 158 10.46 34.54 -12.28
C ILE A 158 9.55 33.33 -12.12
N ASN A 159 9.86 32.24 -12.83
CA ASN A 159 9.19 30.96 -12.64
C ASN A 159 9.98 30.14 -11.62
N ALA A 160 9.74 30.38 -10.33
CA ALA A 160 10.28 29.52 -9.27
C ALA A 160 9.44 28.24 -9.21
N LYS A 161 9.95 27.16 -9.81
CA LYS A 161 9.38 25.83 -9.63
C LYS A 161 9.93 25.23 -8.33
N GLY A 162 9.07 25.01 -7.35
CA GLY A 162 9.41 24.15 -6.21
C GLY A 162 9.83 22.75 -6.67
N LYS A 163 10.64 22.05 -5.88
CA LYS A 163 10.90 20.62 -6.13
C LYS A 163 9.63 19.83 -5.83
N ASN A 164 9.26 18.93 -6.73
CA ASN A 164 8.29 17.88 -6.47
C ASN A 164 9.03 16.69 -5.84
N GLU A 165 9.01 16.59 -4.52
CA GLU A 165 9.49 15.40 -3.82
C GLU A 165 8.26 14.61 -3.39
N ALA A 166 7.86 13.65 -4.23
CA ALA A 166 6.86 12.66 -3.83
C ALA A 166 7.50 11.74 -2.78
N ASN A 167 7.08 11.89 -1.53
CA ASN A 167 7.56 11.03 -0.46
C ASN A 167 6.63 9.82 -0.34
N VAL A 168 7.17 8.64 -0.66
CA VAL A 168 6.51 7.35 -0.48
C VAL A 168 7.08 6.68 0.77
N THR A 169 6.23 6.38 1.73
CA THR A 169 6.61 5.64 2.94
C THR A 169 5.93 4.27 2.93
N ASN A 170 6.75 3.21 3.01
CA ASN A 170 6.26 1.84 3.07
C ASN A 170 6.33 1.34 4.51
N THR A 171 5.18 1.03 5.12
CA THR A 171 5.13 0.42 6.44
C THR A 171 5.12 -1.09 6.29
N ALA A 172 6.07 -1.79 6.90
CA ALA A 172 6.16 -3.24 6.78
C ALA A 172 4.98 -3.94 7.47
N ASN A 173 4.48 -5.02 6.86
CA ASN A 173 3.54 -5.91 7.54
C ASN A 173 4.29 -6.82 8.50
N THR A 174 3.56 -7.35 9.49
CA THR A 174 4.06 -8.37 10.41
C THR A 174 3.09 -9.55 10.47
N ILE A 175 3.62 -10.75 10.26
CA ILE A 175 2.97 -12.01 10.60
C ILE A 175 3.71 -12.57 11.80
N GLN A 176 3.07 -12.55 12.96
CA GLN A 176 3.66 -12.94 14.24
C GLN A 176 2.84 -14.04 14.91
N SER A 177 3.52 -15.12 15.29
CA SER A 177 2.93 -16.21 16.05
C SER A 177 4.01 -17.13 16.62
N ASP A 178 3.70 -18.03 17.55
CA ASP A 178 4.62 -19.12 17.90
C ASP A 178 4.86 -20.03 16.69
N ASN A 179 3.79 -20.37 15.96
CA ASN A 179 3.85 -21.15 14.73
C ASN A 179 3.28 -20.33 13.56
N VAL A 180 4.01 -20.28 12.44
CA VAL A 180 3.52 -19.70 11.19
C VAL A 180 3.61 -20.75 10.10
N VAL A 181 2.48 -21.06 9.48
CA VAL A 181 2.38 -22.00 8.37
C VAL A 181 1.75 -21.30 7.18
N ILE A 182 2.44 -21.31 6.04
CA ILE A 182 1.90 -20.81 4.78
C ILE A 182 1.92 -21.93 3.75
N THR A 183 0.76 -22.23 3.18
CA THR A 183 0.57 -23.28 2.18
C THR A 183 0.12 -22.69 0.86
N THR A 184 0.87 -22.94 -0.21
CA THR A 184 0.59 -22.44 -1.55
C THR A 184 0.33 -23.56 -2.56
N GLY A 185 -0.36 -23.25 -3.65
CA GLY A 185 -0.58 -24.19 -4.76
C GLY A 185 0.63 -24.45 -5.66
N SER A 186 1.75 -23.74 -5.44
CA SER A 186 2.96 -23.81 -6.24
C SER A 186 4.19 -23.46 -5.39
N PRO A 187 5.39 -24.01 -5.68
CA PRO A 187 6.65 -23.58 -5.06
C PRO A 187 6.94 -22.09 -5.20
N THR A 188 6.39 -21.44 -6.23
CA THR A 188 6.51 -19.99 -6.49
C THR A 188 5.27 -19.20 -6.07
N GLY A 189 4.34 -19.83 -5.36
CA GLY A 189 3.06 -19.23 -4.98
C GLY A 189 3.15 -18.26 -3.80
N LEU A 190 4.29 -18.21 -3.09
CA LEU A 190 4.50 -17.29 -1.98
C LEU A 190 5.26 -16.05 -2.46
N SER A 191 4.65 -14.88 -2.26
CA SER A 191 5.27 -13.58 -2.50
C SER A 191 5.31 -12.79 -1.20
N VAL A 192 6.53 -12.48 -0.74
CA VAL A 192 6.76 -11.72 0.49
C VAL A 192 7.45 -10.41 0.13
N ASN A 193 6.71 -9.30 0.25
CA ASN A 193 7.23 -7.96 -0.01
C ASN A 193 7.02 -7.10 1.24
N ASN A 194 8.07 -6.44 1.73
CA ASN A 194 8.00 -5.54 2.88
C ASN A 194 7.16 -6.11 4.04
N THR A 195 7.39 -7.39 4.36
CA THR A 195 6.64 -8.15 5.36
C THR A 195 7.63 -8.93 6.20
N THR A 196 7.52 -8.81 7.51
CA THR A 196 8.26 -9.59 8.49
C THR A 196 7.43 -10.79 8.89
N ILE A 197 7.99 -11.99 8.79
CA ILE A 197 7.37 -13.23 9.27
C ILE A 197 8.20 -13.71 10.45
N ASN A 198 7.60 -13.75 11.63
CA ASN A 198 8.29 -14.10 12.86
C ASN A 198 7.50 -15.15 13.64
N GLY A 199 8.18 -16.23 13.99
CA GLY A 199 7.69 -17.24 14.90
C GLY A 199 8.78 -18.21 15.30
N ASN A 200 8.52 -18.97 16.36
CA ASN A 200 9.42 -20.01 16.85
C ASN A 200 9.57 -21.11 15.78
N ASN A 201 8.47 -21.45 15.11
CA ASN A 201 8.43 -22.36 13.98
C ASN A 201 7.79 -21.68 12.77
N VAL A 202 8.55 -21.53 11.69
CA VAL A 202 8.04 -21.01 10.42
C VAL A 202 8.18 -22.08 9.35
N ALA A 203 7.06 -22.47 8.73
CA ALA A 203 7.02 -23.51 7.70
C ALA A 203 6.30 -23.02 6.44
N TYR A 204 6.88 -23.36 5.30
CA TYR A 204 6.32 -23.09 3.98
C TYR A 204 6.07 -24.43 3.28
N TYR A 205 4.79 -24.71 2.98
CA TYR A 205 4.39 -25.92 2.29
C TYR A 205 3.84 -25.58 0.90
N TYR A 206 3.92 -26.56 0.02
CA TYR A 206 3.21 -26.54 -1.24
C TYR A 206 2.26 -27.73 -1.29
N ASP A 207 1.05 -27.48 -1.77
CA ASP A 207 -0.02 -28.46 -1.95
C ASP A 207 -0.66 -28.27 -3.32
N ASP A 208 -0.40 -29.18 -4.26
CA ASP A 208 -0.96 -29.15 -5.62
C ASP A 208 -2.49 -29.20 -5.64
N SER A 209 -3.14 -29.63 -4.55
CA SER A 209 -4.60 -29.56 -4.46
C SER A 209 -5.10 -28.11 -4.56
N LYS A 210 -4.27 -27.15 -4.11
CA LYS A 210 -4.45 -25.70 -4.22
C LYS A 210 -3.91 -25.13 -5.53
N ALA A 211 -3.30 -25.93 -6.42
CA ALA A 211 -2.93 -25.41 -7.73
C ALA A 211 -4.20 -25.09 -8.55
N PRO A 212 -4.21 -24.00 -9.35
CA PRO A 212 -5.27 -23.77 -10.33
C PRO A 212 -5.47 -25.02 -11.18
N ALA A 213 -6.71 -25.34 -11.54
CA ALA A 213 -7.05 -26.59 -12.24
C ALA A 213 -6.17 -26.85 -13.50
N THR A 214 -5.74 -25.78 -14.18
CA THR A 214 -4.86 -25.82 -15.35
C THR A 214 -3.43 -26.31 -15.05
N ASN A 215 -2.95 -26.17 -13.81
CA ASN A 215 -1.58 -26.49 -13.39
C ASN A 215 -1.45 -27.74 -12.50
N ARG A 216 -2.56 -28.38 -12.10
CA ARG A 216 -2.53 -29.58 -11.24
C ARG A 216 -1.78 -30.78 -11.86
N TYR A 217 -1.55 -30.76 -13.19
CA TYR A 217 -0.91 -31.85 -13.93
C TYR A 217 0.57 -31.60 -14.25
N THR A 218 1.09 -30.38 -14.12
CA THR A 218 2.48 -30.06 -14.45
C THR A 218 3.46 -30.37 -13.32
N TYR A 219 2.98 -30.42 -12.07
CA TYR A 219 3.79 -30.60 -10.87
C TYR A 219 3.75 -32.00 -10.24
N ARG A 220 3.19 -33.01 -10.94
CA ARG A 220 3.37 -34.40 -10.50
C ARG A 220 4.87 -34.70 -10.45
N SER A 221 5.39 -34.99 -9.26
CA SER A 221 6.72 -35.57 -9.09
C SER A 221 6.84 -36.72 -10.08
N ARG A 222 7.83 -36.68 -10.98
CA ARG A 222 8.23 -37.85 -11.75
C ARG A 222 8.59 -38.91 -10.71
N GLN A 223 7.67 -39.84 -10.44
CA GLN A 223 7.95 -41.00 -9.62
C GLN A 223 9.21 -41.65 -10.19
N PRO A 224 10.26 -41.89 -9.38
CA PRO A 224 11.40 -42.64 -9.88
C PRO A 224 10.89 -44.01 -10.31
N SER A 225 11.04 -44.29 -11.60
CA SER A 225 10.88 -45.63 -12.16
C SER A 225 11.93 -46.50 -11.47
N TYR A 226 11.55 -47.18 -10.39
CA TYR A 226 12.32 -48.30 -9.89
C TYR A 226 12.25 -49.39 -10.97
N ALA A 227 13.27 -49.42 -11.82
CA ALA A 227 13.51 -50.52 -12.73
C ALA A 227 13.54 -51.80 -11.91
N LYS A 228 12.52 -52.66 -12.06
CA LYS A 228 12.48 -53.99 -11.46
C LYS A 228 13.68 -54.79 -11.99
N ARG A 229 14.78 -54.81 -11.23
CA ARG A 229 15.83 -55.82 -11.38
C ARG A 229 15.20 -57.17 -11.05
N ARG A 230 14.89 -57.95 -12.09
CA ARG A 230 14.58 -59.37 -11.95
C ARG A 230 15.82 -60.07 -11.38
N LEU A 231 15.80 -60.44 -10.10
CA LEU A 231 16.68 -61.49 -9.60
C LEU A 231 16.30 -62.79 -10.33
N ARG A 232 17.25 -63.36 -11.07
CA ARG A 232 17.21 -64.78 -11.43
C ARG A 232 17.89 -65.52 -10.29
N TYR A 233 17.15 -66.40 -9.62
CA TYR A 233 17.71 -67.51 -8.86
C TYR A 233 18.17 -68.58 -9.84
#